data_AF-A0A5C3R3Z4-F1
#
_entry.id   AF-A0A5C3R3Z4-F1
#
_cell.length_a   1.000
_cell.length_b   1.000
_cell.length_c   1.000
_cell.angle_alpha   90.00
_cell.angle_beta   90.00
_cell.angle_gamma   90.00
#
_symmetry.space_group_name_H-M   'P 1'
#
loop_
_entity.id
_entity.type
_entity.pdbx_description
1 polymer ?
#
loop_
_entity_poly.entity_id
_entity_poly.type
_entity_poly.pdbx_seq_one_letter_code
_entity_poly.pdbx_strand_id
1 'polypeptide(L)'
;MASSAIKLEDAKKTLQELMQSLDWDEEYVTIVNADESMQNTALKRQTQQDELHAAFKAASRTLEAARSSSTRPKAVPSAEQHAVAMNELQTQRISLAKEISDWEGSLANKEAELSALKDAAKSLQETDPVREHAKDLDGDVLRLRLLKELGVEPCLEDGKLDRILVRTQSNDVRVVDWDSSKRQFDQCQKLWQILAE
;
A
#
# COMPACT_ATOMS: atom_id res chain seq x y z
N MET A 1 -36.01 100.48 77.43
CA MET A 1 -36.92 99.45 76.88
C MET A 1 -37.29 99.66 75.40
N ALA A 2 -36.90 100.76 74.72
CA ALA A 2 -37.26 101.00 73.31
C ALA A 2 -36.38 100.28 72.26
N SER A 3 -35.17 99.82 72.63
CA SER A 3 -34.22 99.20 71.68
C SER A 3 -34.57 97.77 71.26
N SER A 4 -35.37 97.03 72.04
CA SER A 4 -35.84 95.68 71.65
C SER A 4 -37.10 95.71 70.79
N ALA A 5 -37.94 96.75 70.92
CA ALA A 5 -39.17 96.89 70.14
C ALA A 5 -38.90 97.31 68.69
N ILE A 6 -37.90 98.18 68.46
CA ILE A 6 -37.48 98.58 67.10
C ILE A 6 -36.91 97.37 66.33
N LYS A 7 -36.15 96.50 67.01
CA LYS A 7 -35.65 95.25 66.42
C LYS A 7 -36.77 94.27 66.05
N LEU A 8 -37.89 94.28 66.77
CA LEU A 8 -39.03 93.42 66.50
C LEU A 8 -39.86 93.92 65.31
N GLU A 9 -40.08 95.24 65.21
CA GLU A 9 -40.77 95.85 64.06
C GLU A 9 -39.94 95.72 62.78
N ASP A 10 -38.63 95.94 62.85
CA ASP A 10 -37.73 95.72 61.72
C ASP A 10 -37.74 94.24 61.29
N ALA A 11 -37.71 93.29 62.24
CA ALA A 11 -37.82 91.86 61.95
C ALA A 11 -39.18 91.46 61.35
N LYS A 12 -40.27 92.11 61.76
CA LYS A 12 -41.60 91.88 61.20
C LYS A 12 -41.67 92.38 59.76
N LYS A 13 -41.04 93.52 59.49
CA LYS A 13 -41.00 94.13 58.15
C LYS A 13 -40.17 93.29 57.18
N THR A 14 -39.01 92.80 57.61
CA THR A 14 -38.18 91.89 56.79
C THR A 14 -38.89 90.55 56.54
N LEU A 15 -39.62 90.01 57.52
CA LEU A 15 -40.45 88.82 57.32
C LEU A 15 -41.57 89.07 56.29
N GLN A 16 -42.19 90.25 56.32
CA GLN A 16 -43.21 90.63 55.33
C GLN A 16 -42.64 90.80 53.92
N GLU A 17 -41.46 91.41 53.80
CA GLU A 17 -40.73 91.53 52.53
C GLU A 17 -40.32 90.16 52.00
N LEU A 18 -39.84 89.26 52.86
CA LEU A 18 -39.54 87.87 52.52
C LEU A 18 -40.78 87.13 52.03
N MET A 19 -41.91 87.25 52.75
CA MET A 19 -43.18 86.63 52.36
C MET A 19 -43.73 87.14 51.01
N GLN A 20 -43.46 88.40 50.65
CA GLN A 20 -43.83 88.94 49.34
C GLN A 20 -42.84 88.58 48.23
N SER A 21 -41.58 88.30 48.60
CA SER A 21 -40.55 87.90 47.64
C SER A 21 -40.57 86.40 47.30
N LEU A 22 -41.21 85.56 48.12
CA LEU A 22 -41.40 84.15 47.84
C LEU A 22 -42.66 83.93 47.00
N ASP A 23 -42.48 83.54 45.74
CA ASP A 23 -43.53 82.99 44.90
C ASP A 23 -43.58 81.46 45.07
N TRP A 24 -44.52 81.02 45.90
CA TRP A 24 -44.72 79.60 46.21
C TRP A 24 -45.19 78.78 45.01
N ASP A 25 -45.86 79.41 44.03
CA ASP A 25 -46.35 78.72 42.83
C ASP A 25 -45.17 78.44 41.89
N GLU A 26 -44.23 79.37 41.75
CA GLU A 26 -42.99 79.19 40.97
C GLU A 26 -42.05 78.15 41.63
N GLU A 27 -41.89 78.19 42.95
CA GLU A 27 -41.11 77.19 43.68
C GLU A 27 -41.72 75.78 43.56
N TYR A 28 -43.06 75.67 43.64
CA TYR A 28 -43.74 74.39 43.47
C TYR A 28 -43.53 73.81 42.07
N VAL A 29 -43.70 74.61 41.02
CA VAL A 29 -43.45 74.18 39.64
C VAL A 29 -41.99 73.75 39.44
N THR A 30 -41.06 74.45 40.06
CA THR A 30 -39.62 74.10 40.00
C THR A 30 -39.35 72.73 40.65
N ILE A 31 -39.96 72.46 41.80
CA ILE A 31 -39.82 71.16 42.49
C ILE A 31 -40.43 70.03 41.66
N VAL A 32 -41.61 70.22 41.08
CA VAL A 32 -42.26 69.21 40.22
C VAL A 32 -41.40 68.92 38.98
N ASN A 33 -40.91 69.95 38.32
CA ASN A 33 -40.02 69.80 37.16
C ASN A 33 -38.71 69.10 37.54
N ALA A 34 -38.16 69.39 38.72
CA ALA A 34 -36.98 68.70 39.23
C ALA A 34 -37.25 67.21 39.50
N ASP A 35 -38.40 66.88 40.09
CA ASP A 35 -38.79 65.48 40.34
C ASP A 35 -39.01 64.72 39.04
N GLU A 36 -39.72 65.30 38.07
CA GLU A 36 -39.89 64.71 36.74
C GLU A 36 -38.54 64.50 36.02
N SER A 37 -37.63 65.47 36.12
CA SER A 37 -36.27 65.36 35.56
C SER A 37 -35.46 64.25 36.26
N MET A 38 -35.60 64.11 37.57
CA MET A 38 -34.96 63.05 38.36
C MET A 38 -35.50 61.67 38.00
N GLN A 39 -36.83 61.52 37.90
CA GLN A 39 -37.49 60.28 37.48
C GLN A 39 -37.06 59.88 36.06
N ASN A 40 -37.07 60.82 35.12
CA ASN A 40 -36.62 60.59 33.75
C ASN A 40 -35.14 60.17 33.70
N THR A 41 -34.30 60.78 34.53
CA THR A 41 -32.88 60.43 34.61
C THR A 41 -32.69 59.04 35.22
N ALA A 42 -33.47 58.67 36.23
CA ALA A 42 -33.43 57.35 36.83
C ALA A 42 -33.83 56.25 35.82
N LEU A 43 -34.91 56.47 35.06
CA LEU A 43 -35.34 55.56 33.99
C LEU A 43 -34.27 55.41 32.89
N LYS A 44 -33.64 56.52 32.48
CA LYS A 44 -32.52 56.48 31.51
C LYS A 44 -31.32 55.71 32.05
N ARG A 45 -30.96 55.87 33.32
CA ARG A 45 -29.87 55.10 33.94
C ARG A 45 -30.20 53.62 34.02
N GLN A 46 -31.44 53.27 34.36
CA GLN A 46 -31.89 51.88 34.44
C GLN A 46 -31.84 51.20 33.08
N THR A 47 -32.42 51.84 32.06
CA THR A 47 -32.38 51.33 30.67
C THR A 47 -30.94 51.17 30.16
N GLN A 48 -30.06 52.14 30.41
CA GLN A 48 -28.65 52.03 30.07
C GLN A 48 -27.96 50.86 30.82
N GLN A 49 -28.26 50.66 32.10
CA GLN A 49 -27.72 49.53 32.86
C GLN A 49 -28.19 48.19 32.29
N ASP A 50 -29.46 48.09 31.93
CA ASP A 50 -30.03 46.88 31.34
C ASP A 50 -29.43 46.59 29.95
N GLU A 51 -29.26 47.61 29.12
CA GLU A 51 -28.60 47.51 27.81
C GLU A 51 -27.14 47.06 27.94
N LEU A 52 -26.38 47.68 28.87
CA LEU A 52 -24.99 47.29 29.14
C LEU A 52 -24.90 45.86 29.68
N HIS A 53 -25.82 45.45 30.56
CA HIS A 53 -25.87 44.08 31.06
C HIS A 53 -26.21 43.07 29.96
N ALA A 54 -27.13 43.40 29.06
CA ALA A 54 -27.48 42.57 27.91
C ALA A 54 -26.30 42.45 26.94
N ALA A 55 -25.63 43.56 26.62
CA ALA A 55 -24.43 43.58 25.79
C ALA A 55 -23.28 42.77 26.41
N PHE A 56 -23.05 42.90 27.72
CA PHE A 56 -22.06 42.12 28.43
C PHE A 56 -22.36 40.63 28.38
N LYS A 57 -23.61 40.21 28.62
CA LYS A 57 -24.02 38.79 28.50
C LYS A 57 -23.82 38.27 27.08
N ALA A 58 -24.16 39.06 26.06
CA ALA A 58 -23.95 38.69 24.67
C ALA A 58 -22.46 38.49 24.35
N ALA A 59 -21.60 39.45 24.74
CA ALA A 59 -20.16 39.36 24.57
C ALA A 59 -19.53 38.19 25.35
N SER A 60 -20.03 37.88 26.54
CA SER A 60 -19.57 36.72 27.31
C SER A 60 -19.92 35.41 26.60
N ARG A 61 -21.12 35.29 26.04
CA ARG A 61 -21.53 34.10 25.27
C ARG A 61 -20.71 33.93 24.00
N THR A 62 -20.42 35.02 23.27
CA THR A 62 -19.56 34.94 22.08
C THR A 62 -18.14 34.56 22.44
N LEU A 63 -17.62 35.04 23.58
CA LEU A 63 -16.30 34.67 24.07
C LEU A 63 -16.24 33.19 24.49
N GLU A 64 -17.26 32.67 25.18
CA GLU A 64 -17.34 31.24 25.50
C GLU A 64 -17.45 30.37 24.24
N ALA A 65 -18.28 30.78 23.27
CA ALA A 65 -18.37 30.11 21.98
C ALA A 65 -17.02 30.13 21.25
N ALA A 66 -16.33 31.26 21.21
CA ALA A 66 -15.01 31.39 20.62
C ALA A 66 -13.96 30.55 21.35
N ARG A 67 -13.99 30.48 22.70
CA ARG A 67 -13.11 29.59 23.48
C ARG A 67 -13.39 28.12 23.20
N SER A 68 -14.66 27.73 23.11
CA SER A 68 -15.02 26.35 22.78
C SER A 68 -14.60 25.97 21.35
N SER A 69 -14.66 26.93 20.42
CA SER A 69 -14.23 26.75 19.04
C SER A 69 -12.71 26.81 18.86
N SER A 70 -11.99 27.59 19.67
CA SER A 70 -10.53 27.73 19.59
C SER A 70 -9.78 26.63 20.33
N THR A 71 -10.43 26.03 21.33
CA THR A 71 -9.89 24.84 21.99
C THR A 71 -10.07 23.64 21.06
N ARG A 72 -8.96 22.97 20.72
CA ARG A 72 -8.98 21.76 19.91
C ARG A 72 -9.97 20.75 20.54
N PRO A 73 -10.98 20.25 19.80
CA PRO A 73 -11.90 19.26 20.33
C PRO A 73 -11.13 18.04 20.85
N LYS A 74 -11.53 17.49 22.00
CA LYS A 74 -10.88 16.32 22.61
C LYS A 74 -10.89 15.06 21.73
N ALA A 75 -11.72 15.05 20.70
CA ALA A 75 -11.79 13.99 19.70
C ALA A 75 -10.63 14.01 18.68
N VAL A 76 -9.95 15.16 18.53
CA VAL A 76 -8.82 15.29 17.61
C VAL A 76 -7.54 14.91 18.36
N PRO A 77 -6.72 13.98 17.85
CA PRO A 77 -5.46 13.59 18.48
C PRO A 77 -4.61 14.81 18.82
N SER A 78 -3.78 14.76 19.87
CA SER A 78 -2.83 15.84 20.17
C SER A 78 -1.85 16.07 19.00
N ALA A 79 -1.17 17.21 18.95
CA ALA A 79 -0.18 17.47 17.90
C ALA A 79 0.92 16.40 17.87
N GLU A 80 1.33 15.93 19.06
CA GLU A 80 2.27 14.84 19.24
C GLU A 80 1.71 13.50 18.73
N GLN A 81 0.48 13.15 19.13
CA GLN A 81 -0.17 11.91 18.66
C GLN A 81 -0.35 11.90 17.14
N HIS A 82 -0.68 13.04 16.54
CA HIS A 82 -0.76 13.17 15.09
C HIS A 82 0.60 12.99 14.42
N ALA A 83 1.67 13.56 14.99
CA ALA A 83 3.02 13.39 14.47
C ALA A 83 3.49 11.93 14.55
N VAL A 84 3.18 11.23 15.64
CA VAL A 84 3.45 9.79 15.80
C VAL A 84 2.68 8.99 14.74
N ALA A 85 1.38 9.24 14.59
CA ALA A 85 0.55 8.56 13.59
C ALA A 85 1.04 8.82 12.15
N MET A 86 1.48 10.04 11.83
CA MET A 86 2.07 10.36 10.53
C MET A 86 3.38 9.62 10.28
N ASN A 87 4.24 9.52 11.28
CA ASN A 87 5.48 8.75 11.17
C ASN A 87 5.21 7.25 10.99
N GLU A 88 4.23 6.69 11.71
CA GLU A 88 3.80 5.30 11.53
C GLU A 88 3.22 5.03 10.14
N LEU A 89 2.38 5.94 9.62
CA LEU A 89 1.88 5.82 8.26
C LEU A 89 3.00 5.94 7.22
N GLN A 90 3.99 6.79 7.46
CA GLN A 90 5.14 6.93 6.59
C GLN A 90 6.03 5.68 6.58
N THR A 91 6.27 5.06 7.74
CA THR A 91 7.03 3.80 7.80
C THR A 91 6.27 2.67 7.13
N GLN A 92 4.96 2.56 7.33
CA GLN A 92 4.11 1.59 6.62
C GLN A 92 4.13 1.80 5.11
N ARG A 93 4.08 3.05 4.64
CA ARG A 93 4.17 3.35 3.20
C ARG A 93 5.49 2.87 2.61
N ILE A 94 6.59 3.08 3.32
CA ILE A 94 7.93 2.66 2.88
C ILE A 94 8.05 1.13 2.91
N SER A 95 7.51 0.45 3.92
CA SER A 95 7.54 -1.01 3.97
C SER A 95 6.74 -1.63 2.84
N LEU A 96 5.53 -1.14 2.58
CA LEU A 96 4.70 -1.61 1.47
C LEU A 96 5.37 -1.37 0.11
N ALA A 97 6.01 -0.20 -0.09
CA ALA A 97 6.73 0.08 -1.33
C ALA A 97 7.91 -0.88 -1.54
N LYS A 98 8.63 -1.25 -0.47
CA LYS A 98 9.70 -2.26 -0.54
C LYS A 98 9.15 -3.64 -0.87
N GLU A 99 8.10 -4.05 -0.17
CA GLU A 99 7.45 -5.33 -0.44
C GLU A 99 6.99 -5.42 -1.91
N ILE A 100 6.34 -4.38 -2.44
CA ILE A 100 5.95 -4.32 -3.86
C ILE A 100 7.16 -4.48 -4.77
N SER A 101 8.26 -3.76 -4.50
CA SER A 101 9.48 -3.89 -5.30
C SER A 101 10.08 -5.30 -5.24
N ASP A 102 10.02 -5.98 -4.09
CA ASP A 102 10.51 -7.35 -3.94
C ASP A 102 9.61 -8.34 -4.69
N TRP A 103 8.29 -8.15 -4.65
CA TRP A 103 7.32 -8.95 -5.43
C TRP A 103 7.50 -8.76 -6.93
N GLU A 104 7.70 -7.53 -7.40
CA GLU A 104 7.96 -7.21 -8.81
C GLU A 104 9.27 -7.85 -9.28
N GLY A 105 10.34 -7.80 -8.47
CA GLY A 105 11.60 -8.47 -8.77
C GLY A 105 11.46 -9.99 -8.85
N SER A 106 10.72 -10.59 -7.92
CA SER A 106 10.42 -12.02 -7.92
C SER A 106 9.61 -12.44 -9.16
N LEU A 107 8.59 -11.63 -9.51
CA LEU A 107 7.78 -11.85 -10.70
C LEU A 107 8.63 -11.80 -11.97
N ALA A 108 9.46 -10.77 -12.13
CA ALA A 108 10.34 -10.64 -13.29
C ALA A 108 11.30 -11.83 -13.43
N ASN A 109 11.85 -12.32 -12.31
CA ASN A 109 12.70 -13.52 -12.32
C ASN A 109 11.91 -14.77 -12.74
N LYS A 110 10.68 -14.95 -12.24
CA LYS A 110 9.82 -16.08 -12.63
C LYS A 110 9.36 -16.01 -14.08
N GLU A 111 9.09 -14.83 -14.60
CA GLU A 111 8.78 -14.63 -16.01
C GLU A 111 9.98 -14.95 -16.91
N ALA A 112 11.19 -14.56 -16.50
CA ALA A 112 12.42 -14.93 -17.20
C ALA A 112 12.66 -16.44 -17.19
N GLU A 113 12.52 -17.10 -16.04
CA GLU A 113 12.59 -18.56 -15.91
C GLU A 113 11.56 -19.25 -16.81
N LEU A 114 10.31 -18.78 -16.81
CA LEU A 114 9.24 -19.33 -17.66
C LEU A 114 9.54 -19.13 -19.15
N SER A 115 10.10 -18.00 -19.55
CA SER A 115 10.52 -17.78 -20.93
C SER A 115 11.60 -18.77 -21.33
N ALA A 116 12.65 -18.91 -20.51
CA ALA A 116 13.75 -19.84 -20.76
C ALA A 116 13.27 -21.30 -20.85
N LEU A 117 12.36 -21.72 -19.96
CA LEU A 117 11.74 -23.05 -19.98
C LEU A 117 10.89 -23.27 -21.23
N LYS A 118 10.13 -22.26 -21.68
CA LYS A 118 9.36 -22.33 -22.92
C LYS A 118 10.26 -22.48 -24.13
N ASP A 119 11.37 -21.75 -24.18
CA ASP A 119 12.32 -21.82 -25.28
C ASP A 119 13.04 -23.18 -25.30
N ALA A 120 13.45 -23.69 -24.14
CA ALA A 120 14.01 -25.04 -24.01
C ALA A 120 13.01 -26.13 -24.43
N ALA A 121 11.74 -26.00 -24.03
CA ALA A 121 10.69 -26.95 -24.42
C ALA A 121 10.44 -26.95 -25.93
N LYS A 122 10.43 -25.77 -26.57
CA LYS A 122 10.34 -25.67 -28.03
C LYS A 122 11.53 -26.31 -28.72
N SER A 123 12.75 -26.01 -28.26
CA SER A 123 13.97 -26.62 -28.80
C SER A 123 13.95 -28.15 -28.70
N LEU A 124 13.44 -28.69 -27.59
CA LEU A 124 13.30 -30.14 -27.41
C LEU A 124 12.22 -30.74 -28.33
N GLN A 125 11.10 -30.03 -28.55
CA GLN A 125 10.05 -30.47 -29.48
C GLN A 125 10.53 -30.47 -30.94
N GLU A 126 11.40 -29.55 -31.32
CA GLU A 126 11.99 -29.47 -32.66
C GLU A 126 13.08 -30.53 -32.88
N THR A 127 13.70 -31.02 -31.82
CA THR A 127 14.77 -32.03 -31.89
C THR A 127 14.17 -33.43 -31.95
N ASP A 128 14.18 -34.05 -33.13
CA ASP A 128 13.81 -35.46 -33.29
C ASP A 128 14.96 -36.38 -32.86
N PRO A 129 14.85 -37.07 -31.71
CA PRO A 129 15.92 -37.92 -31.19
C PRO A 129 16.22 -39.10 -32.10
N VAL A 130 15.23 -39.60 -32.85
CA VAL A 130 15.43 -40.73 -33.77
C VAL A 130 16.33 -40.33 -34.93
N ARG A 131 16.19 -39.10 -35.42
CA ARG A 131 16.97 -38.59 -36.56
C ARG A 131 18.39 -38.19 -36.18
N GLU A 132 18.59 -37.65 -34.98
CA GLU A 132 19.93 -37.32 -34.48
C GLU A 132 20.70 -38.60 -34.08
N HIS A 133 20.06 -39.55 -33.38
CA HIS A 133 20.69 -40.83 -33.07
C HIS A 133 20.93 -41.70 -34.30
N ALA A 134 20.15 -41.58 -35.37
CA ALA A 134 20.42 -42.27 -36.64
C ALA A 134 21.66 -41.73 -37.38
N LYS A 135 22.11 -40.49 -37.10
CA LYS A 135 23.37 -39.96 -37.64
C LYS A 135 24.57 -40.37 -36.80
N ASP A 136 24.39 -40.45 -35.48
CA ASP A 136 25.47 -40.72 -34.53
C ASP A 136 25.73 -42.22 -34.30
N LEU A 137 24.70 -43.08 -34.43
CA LEU A 137 24.88 -44.52 -34.39
C LEU A 137 25.14 -45.07 -35.79
N ASP A 138 26.38 -45.48 -36.03
CA ASP A 138 26.74 -46.27 -37.21
C ASP A 138 26.01 -47.61 -37.16
N GLY A 139 24.96 -47.73 -37.99
CA GLY A 139 24.12 -48.92 -38.07
C GLY A 139 24.91 -50.19 -38.39
N ASP A 140 26.07 -50.06 -39.04
CA ASP A 140 26.92 -51.20 -39.35
C ASP A 140 27.67 -51.69 -38.10
N VAL A 141 28.08 -50.82 -37.18
CA VAL A 141 28.66 -51.21 -35.89
C VAL A 141 27.65 -51.98 -35.04
N LEU A 142 26.39 -51.57 -35.02
CA LEU A 142 25.33 -52.29 -34.30
C LEU A 142 25.06 -53.66 -34.92
N ARG A 143 24.98 -53.74 -36.25
CA ARG A 143 24.81 -55.02 -36.97
C ARG A 143 25.99 -55.96 -36.70
N LEU A 144 27.22 -55.45 -36.73
CA LEU A 144 28.41 -56.22 -36.42
C LEU A 144 28.43 -56.71 -34.96
N ARG A 145 28.02 -55.87 -34.00
CA ARG A 145 27.88 -56.29 -32.59
C ARG A 145 26.82 -57.38 -32.45
N LEU A 146 25.66 -57.22 -33.08
CA LEU A 146 24.58 -58.20 -33.03
C LEU A 146 25.01 -59.54 -33.66
N LEU A 147 25.73 -59.51 -34.79
CA LEU A 147 26.31 -60.72 -35.39
C LEU A 147 27.35 -61.39 -34.48
N LYS A 148 28.17 -60.59 -33.79
CA LYS A 148 29.13 -61.11 -32.80
C LYS A 148 28.43 -61.76 -31.61
N GLU A 149 27.36 -61.15 -31.11
CA GLU A 149 26.52 -61.72 -30.03
C GLU A 149 25.79 -62.99 -30.48
N LEU A 150 25.39 -63.06 -31.76
CA LEU A 150 24.84 -64.27 -32.38
C LEU A 150 25.90 -65.38 -32.54
N GLY A 151 27.17 -65.09 -32.25
CA GLY A 151 28.26 -66.06 -32.31
C GLY A 151 28.94 -66.14 -33.67
N VAL A 152 28.66 -65.22 -34.60
CA VAL A 152 29.31 -65.14 -35.91
C VAL A 152 30.45 -64.13 -35.85
N GLU A 153 31.68 -64.61 -35.91
CA GLU A 153 32.88 -63.77 -35.91
C GLU A 153 33.63 -63.90 -37.23
N PRO A 154 33.68 -62.84 -38.07
CA PRO A 154 34.44 -62.86 -39.30
C PRO A 154 35.95 -62.75 -39.02
N CYS A 155 36.75 -63.67 -39.55
CA CYS A 155 38.20 -63.57 -39.56
C CYS A 155 38.67 -62.94 -40.88
N LEU A 156 39.31 -61.79 -40.75
CA LEU A 156 39.88 -61.04 -41.85
C LEU A 156 41.39 -61.30 -41.92
N GLU A 157 41.87 -61.84 -43.03
CA GLU A 157 43.30 -61.87 -43.38
C GLU A 157 43.53 -60.84 -44.50
N ASP A 158 44.48 -59.91 -44.30
CA ASP A 158 44.81 -58.83 -45.25
C ASP A 158 43.61 -58.01 -45.77
N GLY A 159 42.60 -57.79 -44.91
CA GLY A 159 41.41 -57.01 -45.23
C GLY A 159 40.39 -57.73 -46.12
N LYS A 160 40.57 -59.03 -46.38
CA LYS A 160 39.61 -59.89 -47.08
C LYS A 160 39.04 -60.92 -46.11
N LEU A 161 37.74 -61.21 -46.27
CA LEU A 161 37.05 -62.23 -45.49
C LEU A 161 37.53 -63.60 -45.96
N ASP A 162 38.35 -64.26 -45.16
CA ASP A 162 38.94 -65.56 -45.48
C ASP A 162 38.12 -66.68 -44.83
N ARG A 163 37.80 -66.52 -43.55
CA ARG A 163 37.10 -67.53 -42.74
C ARG A 163 36.07 -66.89 -41.82
N ILE A 164 34.99 -67.61 -41.54
CA ILE A 164 33.99 -67.20 -40.56
C ILE A 164 33.96 -68.24 -39.44
N LEU A 165 34.09 -67.76 -38.20
CA LEU A 165 33.90 -68.57 -37.02
C LEU A 165 32.44 -68.48 -36.60
N VAL A 166 31.79 -69.62 -36.43
CA VAL A 166 30.43 -69.70 -35.90
C VAL A 166 30.48 -70.45 -34.58
N ARG A 167 30.05 -69.79 -33.51
CA ARG A 167 29.87 -70.36 -32.18
C ARG A 167 28.40 -70.74 -32.00
N THR A 168 28.13 -72.03 -31.81
CA THR A 168 26.79 -72.54 -31.53
C THR A 168 26.41 -72.40 -30.05
N GLN A 169 25.12 -72.57 -29.74
CA GLN A 169 24.62 -72.47 -28.35
C GLN A 169 25.22 -73.53 -27.42
N SER A 170 25.68 -74.66 -27.99
CA SER A 170 26.42 -75.72 -27.29
C SER A 170 27.89 -75.37 -27.00
N ASN A 171 28.33 -74.14 -27.30
CA ASN A 171 29.69 -73.62 -27.11
C ASN A 171 30.78 -74.30 -27.97
N ASP A 172 30.38 -75.00 -29.04
CA ASP A 172 31.28 -75.50 -30.07
C ASP A 172 31.60 -74.39 -31.07
N VAL A 173 32.86 -74.32 -31.52
CA VAL A 173 33.32 -73.34 -32.52
C VAL A 173 33.59 -74.08 -33.82
N ARG A 174 32.84 -73.74 -34.87
CA ARG A 174 33.07 -74.25 -36.23
C ARG A 174 33.66 -73.17 -37.11
N VAL A 175 34.69 -73.55 -37.88
CA VAL A 175 35.32 -72.69 -38.88
C VAL A 175 34.69 -72.99 -40.24
N VAL A 176 34.18 -71.97 -40.91
CA VAL A 176 33.63 -72.06 -42.26
C VAL A 176 34.49 -71.22 -43.18
N ASP A 177 35.13 -71.86 -44.17
CA ASP A 177 35.93 -71.16 -45.17
C ASP A 177 35.03 -70.32 -46.09
N TRP A 178 35.35 -69.05 -46.23
CA TRP A 178 34.59 -68.11 -47.04
C TRP A 178 35.18 -68.06 -48.46
N ASP A 179 34.46 -68.70 -49.39
CA ASP A 179 34.88 -68.77 -50.78
C ASP A 179 34.05 -67.82 -51.65
N SER A 180 34.64 -66.71 -52.09
CA SER A 180 33.96 -65.70 -52.92
C SER A 180 33.50 -66.21 -54.30
N SER A 181 33.90 -67.41 -54.72
CA SER A 181 33.49 -68.03 -55.98
C SER A 181 32.16 -68.77 -55.91
N LYS A 182 31.64 -69.07 -54.71
CA LYS A 182 30.36 -69.77 -54.52
C LYS A 182 29.19 -68.78 -54.47
N ARG A 183 27.98 -69.27 -54.74
CA ARG A 183 26.76 -68.46 -54.60
C ARG A 183 26.56 -68.11 -53.13
N GLN A 184 26.42 -66.81 -52.86
CA GLN A 184 26.23 -66.27 -51.51
C GLN A 184 25.05 -66.92 -50.77
N PHE A 185 23.96 -67.22 -51.49
CA PHE A 185 22.78 -67.88 -50.93
C PHE A 185 23.12 -69.25 -50.30
N ASP A 186 23.88 -70.09 -51.00
CA ASP A 186 24.24 -71.44 -50.53
C ASP A 186 25.16 -71.37 -49.30
N GLN A 187 25.99 -70.33 -49.21
CA GLN A 187 26.87 -70.09 -48.06
C GLN A 187 26.08 -69.58 -46.85
N CYS A 188 25.18 -68.61 -47.06
CA CYS A 188 24.28 -68.14 -46.01
C CYS A 188 23.41 -69.28 -45.46
N GLN A 189 22.85 -70.12 -46.32
CA GLN A 189 22.05 -71.27 -45.88
C GLN A 189 22.85 -72.24 -45.01
N LYS A 190 24.11 -72.51 -45.36
CA LYS A 190 25.00 -73.35 -44.54
C LYS A 190 25.32 -72.71 -43.19
N LEU A 191 25.60 -71.40 -43.16
CA LEU A 191 25.84 -70.67 -41.92
C LEU A 191 24.61 -70.72 -41.01
N TRP A 192 23.41 -70.50 -41.55
CA TRP A 192 22.16 -70.59 -40.79
C TRP A 192 21.87 -72.01 -40.30
N GLN A 193 22.18 -73.05 -41.08
CA GLN A 193 22.06 -74.44 -40.63
C GLN A 193 22.99 -74.72 -39.46
N ILE A 194 24.25 -74.29 -39.54
CA ILE A 194 25.23 -74.47 -38.46
C ILE A 194 24.82 -73.71 -37.21
N LEU A 195 24.24 -72.52 -37.35
CA LEU A 195 23.84 -71.68 -36.22
C LEU A 195 22.56 -72.16 -35.53
N ALA A 196 21.72 -72.90 -36.26
CA ALA A 196 20.48 -73.49 -35.75
C ALA A 196 20.67 -74.88 -35.12
N GLU A 197 21.83 -75.51 -35.31
CA GLU A 197 22.26 -76.73 -34.61
C GLU A 197 22.73 -76.45 -33.18
#